data_AF-A0AAU9XFQ8-F1
#
_entry.id   AF-A0AAU9XFQ8-F1
#
_cell.length_a   1.000
_cell.length_b   1.000
_cell.length_c   1.000
_cell.angle_alpha   90.00
_cell.angle_beta   90.00
_cell.angle_gamma   90.00
#
_symmetry.space_group_name_H-M   'P 1'
#
loop_
_entity.id
_entity.type
_entity.pdbx_description
1 polymer ?
#
loop_
_entity_poly.entity_id
_entity_poly.type
_entity_poly.pdbx_seq_one_letter_code
_entity_poly.pdbx_strand_id
1 'polypeptide(L)'
;MAGFQGPEPSSRFCDIINVGRKERGQRIRPHDVTIFYKVNSGRGEFEVQGGIIFDSTQRYGRHTITVVAARGYTFGFTRDSGGEFQFTTSQDNIWGERLDRVNL
;
A
#
# COMPACT_ATOMS: atom_id res chain seq x y z
N MET A 1 21.23 9.25 29.36
CA MET A 1 21.11 8.30 28.24
C MET A 1 21.26 9.09 26.96
N ALA A 2 22.36 8.88 26.22
CA ALA A 2 22.63 9.61 24.99
C ALA A 2 21.81 8.99 23.85
N GLY A 3 20.96 9.80 23.23
CA GLY A 3 20.23 9.42 22.02
C GLY A 3 21.21 9.18 20.87
N PHE A 4 20.95 8.14 20.09
CA PHE A 4 21.74 7.77 18.93
C PHE A 4 21.88 8.98 17.96
N GLN A 5 23.12 9.35 17.62
CA GLN A 5 23.49 10.41 16.67
C GLN A 5 24.11 9.81 15.39
N GLY A 6 23.44 8.81 14.79
CA GLY A 6 23.70 8.46 13.39
C GLY A 6 22.84 9.33 12.47
N PRO A 7 23.16 9.46 11.16
CA PRO A 7 22.14 9.89 10.21
C PRO A 7 20.92 8.99 10.43
N GLU A 8 19.74 9.59 10.58
CA GLU A 8 18.47 8.85 10.62
C GLU A 8 18.53 7.87 9.46
N PRO A 9 18.39 6.54 9.67
CA PRO A 9 18.48 5.59 8.58
C PRO A 9 17.54 6.11 7.51
N SER A 10 18.02 6.26 6.26
CA SER A 10 17.19 6.76 5.18
C SER A 10 15.97 5.86 5.12
N SER A 11 14.87 6.29 5.75
CA SER A 11 13.67 5.49 5.99
C SER A 11 12.83 5.39 4.74
N ARG A 12 13.48 5.58 3.59
CA ARG A 12 12.95 5.40 2.26
C ARG A 12 12.88 3.90 2.08
N PHE A 13 11.69 3.35 2.17
CA PHE A 13 11.42 1.99 1.75
C PHE A 13 10.24 2.03 0.79
N CYS A 14 10.11 0.99 -0.01
CA CYS A 14 9.00 0.73 -0.90
C CYS A 14 8.30 -0.55 -0.45
N ASP A 15 7.04 -0.47 -0.03
CA ASP A 15 6.21 -1.67 0.06
C ASP A 15 5.66 -1.99 -1.34
N ILE A 16 5.73 -3.25 -1.73
CA ILE A 16 5.13 -3.77 -2.96
C ILE A 16 3.89 -4.57 -2.56
N ILE A 17 2.74 -4.13 -3.03
CA ILE A 17 1.46 -4.75 -2.72
C ILE A 17 0.83 -5.25 -4.01
N ASN A 18 0.41 -6.50 -4.00
CA ASN A 18 -0.38 -7.09 -5.07
C ASN A 18 -1.84 -7.09 -4.72
N VAL A 19 -2.65 -6.86 -5.76
CA VAL A 19 -4.10 -6.96 -5.68
C VAL A 19 -4.59 -7.73 -6.88
N GLY A 20 -5.57 -8.60 -6.64
CA GLY A 20 -6.18 -9.38 -7.69
C GLY A 20 -7.58 -9.83 -7.34
N ARG A 21 -8.18 -10.53 -8.29
CA ARG A 21 -9.50 -11.13 -8.16
C ARG A 21 -9.42 -12.58 -7.72
N LYS A 22 -10.50 -13.05 -7.11
CA LYS A 22 -10.81 -14.46 -6.90
C LYS A 22 -11.87 -14.85 -7.91
N GLU A 23 -11.70 -15.99 -8.56
CA GLU A 23 -12.76 -16.63 -9.32
C GLU A 23 -13.01 -18.02 -8.73
N ARG A 24 -14.27 -18.32 -8.40
CA ARG A 24 -14.65 -19.58 -7.74
C ARG A 24 -13.83 -19.87 -6.47
N GLY A 25 -13.50 -18.82 -5.71
CA GLY A 25 -12.71 -18.92 -4.47
C GLY A 25 -11.20 -19.05 -4.68
N GLN A 26 -10.72 -19.22 -5.91
CA GLN A 26 -9.28 -19.30 -6.20
C GLN A 26 -8.74 -17.94 -6.61
N ARG A 27 -7.56 -17.58 -6.09
CA ARG A 27 -6.84 -16.37 -6.51
C ARG A 27 -6.41 -16.54 -7.97
N ILE A 28 -6.88 -15.66 -8.84
CA ILE A 28 -6.50 -15.65 -10.25
C ILE A 28 -5.49 -14.52 -10.47
N ARG A 29 -4.55 -14.73 -11.40
CA ARG A 29 -3.28 -14.00 -11.69
C ARG A 29 -2.95 -12.73 -10.86
N PRO A 30 -1.68 -12.56 -10.49
CA PRO A 30 -1.31 -11.98 -9.21
C PRO A 30 -1.18 -10.44 -9.19
N HIS A 31 -1.43 -9.73 -10.29
CA HIS A 31 -1.02 -8.32 -10.41
C HIS A 31 -1.99 -7.49 -11.27
N ASP A 32 -3.27 -7.44 -10.91
CA ASP A 32 -4.14 -6.45 -11.54
C ASP A 32 -3.73 -5.03 -11.11
N VAL A 33 -3.26 -4.87 -9.87
CA VAL A 33 -2.71 -3.63 -9.34
C VAL A 33 -1.44 -3.88 -8.55
N THR A 34 -0.43 -3.04 -8.77
CA THR A 34 0.76 -2.93 -7.93
C THR A 34 0.82 -1.54 -7.31
N ILE A 35 1.10 -1.48 -6.01
CA ILE A 35 1.22 -0.20 -5.29
C ILE A 35 2.61 -0.09 -4.71
N PHE A 36 3.22 1.06 -4.95
CA PHE A 36 4.50 1.47 -4.39
C PHE A 36 4.23 2.57 -3.37
N TYR A 37 4.61 2.34 -2.12
CA TYR A 37 4.55 3.37 -1.09
C TYR A 37 5.95 3.87 -0.78
N LYS A 38 6.24 5.14 -1.06
CA LYS A 38 7.54 5.79 -0.85
C LYS A 38 7.44 6.73 0.35
N VAL A 39 8.29 6.55 1.35
CA VAL A 39 8.39 7.50 2.47
C VAL A 39 9.46 8.55 2.13
N ASN A 40 9.05 9.80 2.00
CA ASN A 40 9.96 10.95 1.86
C ASN A 40 9.77 11.90 3.06
N SER A 41 10.78 11.98 3.94
CA SER A 41 10.86 12.98 5.01
C SER A 41 9.56 13.15 5.82
N GLY A 42 8.95 12.03 6.26
CA GLY A 42 7.73 12.01 7.07
C GLY A 42 6.41 12.16 6.29
N ARG A 43 6.46 12.34 4.97
CA ARG A 43 5.30 12.27 4.07
C ARG A 43 5.38 10.99 3.23
N GLY A 44 4.31 10.21 3.32
CA GLY A 44 4.12 9.02 2.50
C GLY A 44 3.53 9.39 1.15
N GLU A 45 4.10 8.87 0.08
CA GLU A 45 3.59 9.00 -1.28
C GLU A 45 3.20 7.62 -1.80
N PHE A 46 2.10 7.56 -2.55
CA PHE A 46 1.64 6.32 -3.20
C PHE A 46 1.72 6.48 -4.71
N GLU A 47 2.22 5.45 -5.36
CA GLU A 47 2.20 5.29 -6.80
C GLU A 47 1.50 3.96 -7.12
N VAL A 48 0.62 3.95 -8.12
CA VAL A 48 -0.21 2.80 -8.46
C VAL A 48 -0.01 2.45 -9.92
N GLN A 49 0.25 1.18 -10.21
CA GLN A 49 0.25 0.61 -11.55
C GLN A 49 -0.95 -0.33 -11.70
N GLY A 50 -1.67 -0.25 -12.82
CA GLY A 50 -2.88 -1.07 -13.06
C GLY A 50 -4.17 -0.49 -12.46
N GLY A 51 -4.15 0.75 -11.98
CA GLY A 51 -5.31 1.47 -11.46
C GLY A 51 -5.04 2.96 -11.28
N ILE A 52 -5.98 3.66 -10.68
CA ILE A 52 -5.88 5.08 -10.32
C ILE A 52 -6.15 5.26 -8.82
N ILE A 53 -5.41 6.16 -8.18
CA ILE A 53 -5.75 6.61 -6.83
C ILE A 53 -6.99 7.49 -6.95
N PHE A 54 -8.09 7.06 -6.35
CA PHE A 54 -9.34 7.81 -6.33
C PHE A 54 -9.38 8.80 -5.16
N ASP A 55 -8.88 8.39 -4.00
CA ASP A 55 -8.80 9.22 -2.80
C ASP A 55 -7.57 8.87 -1.98
N SER A 56 -7.01 9.86 -1.30
CA SER A 56 -5.87 9.72 -0.40
C SER A 56 -6.00 10.70 0.76
N THR A 57 -5.94 10.18 1.99
CA THR A 57 -6.00 10.98 3.21
C THR A 57 -4.90 10.58 4.19
N GLN A 58 -4.27 11.57 4.80
CA GLN A 58 -3.31 11.37 5.90
C GLN A 58 -3.85 12.05 7.16
N ARG A 59 -4.04 11.28 8.24
CA ARG A 59 -4.46 11.80 9.55
C ARG A 59 -3.74 11.07 10.68
N TYR A 60 -3.16 11.80 11.62
CA TYR A 60 -2.51 11.23 12.82
C TYR A 60 -1.48 10.12 12.53
N GLY A 61 -0.69 10.27 11.46
CA GLY A 61 0.29 9.26 11.06
C GLY A 61 -0.29 8.04 10.33
N ARG A 62 -1.61 7.99 10.14
CA ARG A 62 -2.32 7.00 9.33
C ARG A 62 -2.56 7.55 7.93
N HIS A 63 -2.15 6.79 6.94
CA HIS A 63 -2.37 7.03 5.51
C HIS A 63 -3.40 6.06 4.99
N THR A 64 -4.50 6.58 4.47
CA THR A 64 -5.55 5.79 3.83
C THR A 64 -5.63 6.17 2.36
N ILE A 65 -5.57 5.19 1.48
CA ILE A 65 -5.79 5.39 0.05
C ILE A 65 -6.92 4.49 -0.46
N THR A 66 -7.68 5.00 -1.41
CA THR A 66 -8.69 4.26 -2.17
C THR A 66 -8.24 4.21 -3.61
N VAL A 67 -8.22 3.00 -4.19
CA VAL A 67 -7.77 2.74 -5.56
C VAL A 67 -8.91 2.14 -6.36
N VAL A 68 -9.07 2.63 -7.58
CA VAL A 68 -9.93 2.02 -8.59
C VAL A 68 -9.03 1.31 -9.59
N ALA A 69 -9.09 -0.03 -9.62
CA ALA A 69 -8.35 -0.83 -10.60
C ALA A 69 -8.86 -0.54 -12.02
N ALA A 70 -8.00 -0.72 -13.02
CA ALA A 70 -8.36 -0.62 -14.44
C ALA A 70 -9.52 -1.56 -14.83
N ARG A 71 -9.71 -2.65 -14.07
CA ARG A 71 -10.80 -3.61 -14.24
C ARG A 71 -12.09 -3.24 -13.50
N GLY A 72 -12.19 -2.03 -12.95
CA GLY A 72 -13.43 -1.43 -12.44
C GLY A 72 -13.82 -1.82 -11.01
N TYR A 73 -12.91 -2.39 -10.24
CA TYR A 73 -13.14 -2.71 -8.82
C TYR A 73 -12.36 -1.76 -7.90
N THR A 74 -12.88 -1.56 -6.69
CA THR A 74 -12.39 -0.55 -5.74
C THR A 74 -11.95 -1.22 -4.45
N PHE A 75 -10.82 -0.77 -3.91
CA PHE A 75 -10.27 -1.27 -2.66
C PHE A 75 -9.47 -0.18 -1.96
N GLY A 76 -9.28 -0.37 -0.67
CA GLY A 76 -8.58 0.55 0.21
C GLY A 76 -7.32 -0.05 0.81
N PHE A 77 -6.40 0.84 1.15
CA PHE A 77 -5.29 0.52 2.02
C PHE A 77 -5.24 1.51 3.15
N THR A 78 -4.94 0.99 4.32
CA THR A 78 -4.44 1.79 5.43
C THR A 78 -3.01 1.41 5.69
N ARG A 79 -2.19 2.42 5.95
CA ARG A 79 -0.88 2.27 6.56
C ARG A 79 -0.74 3.18 7.76
N ASP A 80 -0.25 2.64 8.87
CA ASP A 80 0.11 3.43 10.04
C ASP A 80 1.61 3.73 10.07
N SER A 81 2.00 4.76 10.82
CA SER A 81 3.39 5.22 10.96
C SER A 81 4.35 4.13 11.47
N GLY A 82 3.83 3.12 12.19
CA GLY A 82 4.58 1.94 12.62
C GLY A 82 4.88 0.93 11.50
N GLY A 83 4.41 1.20 10.29
CA GLY A 83 4.64 0.35 9.12
C GLY A 83 3.72 -0.87 9.03
N GLU A 84 2.65 -0.88 9.82
CA GLU A 84 1.54 -1.82 9.70
C GLU A 84 0.70 -1.50 8.46
N PHE A 85 0.23 -2.56 7.81
CA PHE A 85 -0.45 -2.51 6.54
C PHE A 85 -1.78 -3.25 6.67
N GLN A 86 -2.86 -2.60 6.27
CA GLN A 86 -4.19 -3.19 6.25
C GLN A 86 -4.82 -2.98 4.88
N PHE A 87 -5.17 -4.10 4.23
CA PHE A 87 -6.00 -4.11 3.03
C PHE A 87 -7.47 -4.12 3.42
N THR A 88 -8.28 -3.30 2.77
CA THR A 88 -9.74 -3.27 2.95
C THR A 88 -10.46 -3.33 1.61
N THR A 89 -11.54 -4.08 1.53
CA THR A 89 -12.42 -4.14 0.36
C THR A 89 -13.82 -4.52 0.82
N SER A 90 -14.84 -3.96 0.15
CA SER A 90 -16.23 -4.41 0.31
C SER A 90 -16.58 -5.58 -0.62
N GLN A 91 -15.63 -6.00 -1.47
CA GLN A 91 -15.83 -7.00 -2.50
C GLN A 91 -15.13 -8.32 -2.12
N ASP A 92 -15.91 -9.36 -1.84
CA ASP A 92 -15.41 -10.68 -1.39
C ASP A 92 -14.50 -11.39 -2.40
N ASN A 93 -14.69 -11.05 -3.68
CA ASN A 93 -13.92 -11.58 -4.79
C ASN A 93 -12.62 -10.81 -5.06
N ILE A 94 -12.21 -9.87 -4.19
CA ILE A 94 -10.93 -9.18 -4.29
C ILE A 94 -10.02 -9.65 -3.14
N TRP A 95 -8.73 -9.71 -3.39
CA TRP A 95 -7.71 -9.96 -2.37
C TRP A 95 -6.54 -9.00 -2.57
N GLY A 96 -5.86 -8.68 -1.47
CA GLY A 96 -4.62 -7.93 -1.48
C GLY A 96 -3.61 -8.56 -0.53
N GLU A 97 -2.34 -8.55 -0.92
CA GLU A 97 -1.25 -9.04 -0.08
C GLU A 97 0.00 -8.17 -0.24
N ARG A 98 0.70 -7.92 0.86
CA ARG A 98 2.03 -7.31 0.81
C ARG A 98 3.02 -8.39 0.39
N LEU A 99 3.69 -8.19 -0.74
CA LEU A 99 4.72 -9.10 -1.22
C LEU A 99 6.04 -8.87 -0.53
N ASP A 100 6.48 -7.61 -0.49
CA ASP A 100 7.84 -7.28 -0.07
C ASP A 100 7.93 -5.85 0.46
N ARG A 101 9.01 -5.58 1.20
CA ARG A 101 9.49 -4.26 1.59
C ARG A 101 10.94 -4.09 1.18
N VAL A 102 11.17 -3.21 0.22
CA VAL A 102 12.51 -2.87 -0.28
C VAL A 102 13.00 -1.61 0.41
N ASN A 103 14.14 -1.66 1.08
CA ASN A 103 14.81 -0.45 1.60
C ASN A 103 15.54 0.26 0.44
N LEU A 104 15.43 1.59 0.37
CA LEU A 104 15.94 2.47 -0.69
C LEU A 104 17.08 3.37 -0.19
#